data_AF-A0A2T3G013-F1
#
_entry.id   AF-A0A2T3G013-F1
#
_cell.length_a   1.000
_cell.length_b   1.000
_cell.length_c   1.000
_cell.angle_alpha   90.00
_cell.angle_beta   90.00
_cell.angle_gamma   90.00
#
_symmetry.space_group_name_H-M   'P 1'
#
loop_
_entity.id
_entity.type
_entity.pdbx_description
1 polymer ?
#
loop_
_entity_poly.entity_id
_entity_poly.type
_entity_poly.pdbx_seq_one_letter_code
_entity_poly.pdbx_strand_id
1 'polypeptide(L)'
;MKNKKGSTIVWAITLIMVLVVIVGASLSFAYMSYNQSIKNRNKTQVELIANSAIKSLAGAIENDENSSQLIPDTGKQINVSKMECSVPYGTISNIKINRKKENLIIASLKANYHDEDYTIYAYLTQSDNQWKCVQYDTNGNRDISTDSSSNGNDSGNNGSTDNDNDNNIGLPEGSNIADTLDKRLTVMLNQYYGDFKNIYTFIDWYKDQCKYMNKTTDANYNCDWWFNNSEGSDYHIKQAYLTCMTQNNQFDKLEDDIYKKIKDQNIIFNDNKYWYPDLYVNFHVFPNSNGKYFIYASPSSGASNGGVYLIYYDQSWYVTKNKSFRESDFLNVDSIKNAVSNTDQWLKIE
;
A
#
# COMPACT_ATOMS: atom_id res chain seq x y z
N MET A 1 66.82 -11.95 21.25
CA MET A 1 66.12 -10.78 20.65
C MET A 1 64.72 -11.22 20.26
N LYS A 2 63.65 -10.68 20.89
CA LYS A 2 62.26 -10.99 20.50
C LYS A 2 61.97 -10.32 19.16
N ASN A 3 61.70 -11.11 18.11
CA ASN A 3 61.38 -10.62 16.77
C ASN A 3 59.98 -9.97 16.75
N LYS A 4 59.89 -8.72 17.25
CA LYS A 4 58.63 -7.95 17.29
C LYS A 4 58.16 -7.51 15.89
N LYS A 5 59.07 -7.39 14.92
CA LYS A 5 58.75 -6.90 13.57
C LYS A 5 58.02 -7.94 12.69
N GLY A 6 58.41 -9.21 12.78
CA GLY A 6 57.71 -10.30 12.07
C GLY A 6 56.29 -10.54 12.60
N SER A 7 56.10 -10.43 13.92
CA SER A 7 54.78 -10.62 14.55
C SER A 7 53.77 -9.54 14.18
N THR A 8 54.19 -8.28 14.02
CA THR A 8 53.30 -7.17 13.64
C THR A 8 52.83 -7.29 12.18
N ILE A 9 53.71 -7.71 11.27
CA ILE A 9 53.36 -7.88 9.85
C ILE A 9 52.38 -9.04 9.67
N VAL A 10 52.64 -10.18 10.33
CA VAL A 10 51.71 -11.33 10.30
C VAL A 10 50.35 -10.93 10.86
N TRP A 11 50.32 -10.18 11.97
CA TRP A 11 49.06 -9.72 12.57
C TRP A 11 48.27 -8.76 11.68
N ALA A 12 48.95 -7.86 10.97
CA ALA A 12 48.33 -6.96 10.00
C ALA A 12 47.75 -7.72 8.79
N ILE A 13 48.44 -8.74 8.28
CA ILE A 13 47.96 -9.59 7.19
C ILE A 13 46.71 -10.37 7.63
N THR A 14 46.73 -10.94 8.83
CA THR A 14 45.56 -11.65 9.39
C THR A 14 44.37 -10.71 9.53
N LEU A 15 44.56 -9.47 10.00
CA LEU A 15 43.50 -8.47 10.08
C LEU A 15 42.90 -8.13 8.70
N ILE A 16 43.75 -7.93 7.70
CA ILE A 16 43.30 -7.64 6.33
C ILE A 16 42.52 -8.84 5.76
N MET A 17 43.00 -10.08 5.96
CA MET A 17 42.29 -11.28 5.53
C MET A 17 40.91 -11.39 6.18
N VAL A 18 40.82 -11.16 7.50
CA VAL A 18 39.54 -11.18 8.22
C VAL A 18 38.58 -10.10 7.70
N LEU A 19 39.08 -8.88 7.47
CA LEU A 19 38.29 -7.80 6.89
C LEU A 19 37.76 -8.13 5.49
N VAL A 20 38.60 -8.70 4.62
CA VAL A 20 38.19 -9.08 3.25
C VAL A 20 37.11 -10.16 3.30
N VAL A 21 37.22 -11.14 4.21
CA VAL A 21 36.20 -12.18 4.40
C VAL A 21 34.87 -11.58 4.88
N ILE A 22 34.90 -10.65 5.84
CA ILE A 22 33.70 -9.97 6.35
C ILE A 22 33.03 -9.14 5.23
N VAL A 23 33.82 -8.38 4.47
CA VAL A 23 33.32 -7.59 3.34
C VAL A 23 32.71 -8.50 2.27
N GLY A 24 33.37 -9.59 1.89
CA GLY A 24 32.85 -10.55 0.92
C GLY A 24 31.52 -11.20 1.35
N ALA A 25 31.40 -11.56 2.63
CA ALA A 25 30.16 -12.10 3.18
C ALA A 25 29.03 -11.05 3.19
N SER A 26 29.33 -9.82 3.65
CA SER A 26 28.36 -8.72 3.69
C SER A 26 27.82 -8.35 2.30
N LEU A 27 28.69 -8.33 1.29
CA LEU A 27 28.31 -8.03 -0.09
C LEU A 27 27.43 -9.14 -0.69
N SER A 28 27.72 -10.40 -0.36
CA SER A 28 26.90 -11.54 -0.78
C SER A 28 25.49 -11.45 -0.18
N PHE A 29 25.37 -11.14 1.11
CA PHE A 29 24.07 -10.92 1.76
C PHE A 29 23.34 -9.69 1.19
N ALA A 30 24.05 -8.59 0.94
CA ALA A 30 23.46 -7.39 0.34
C ALA A 30 22.94 -7.68 -1.08
N TYR A 31 23.69 -8.45 -1.87
CA TYR A 31 23.30 -8.84 -3.22
C TYR A 31 22.06 -9.75 -3.22
N MET A 32 22.02 -10.77 -2.35
CA MET A 32 20.85 -11.63 -2.19
C MET A 32 19.62 -10.82 -1.75
N SER A 33 19.77 -9.94 -0.76
CA SER A 33 18.70 -9.08 -0.27
C SER A 33 18.20 -8.10 -1.34
N TYR A 34 19.10 -7.55 -2.15
CA TYR A 34 18.76 -6.67 -3.26
C TYR A 34 17.92 -7.41 -4.32
N ASN A 35 18.36 -8.59 -4.77
CA ASN A 35 17.63 -9.37 -5.75
C ASN A 35 16.24 -9.81 -5.25
N GLN A 36 16.14 -10.17 -3.97
CA GLN A 36 14.86 -10.49 -3.34
C GLN A 36 13.93 -9.26 -3.28
N SER A 37 14.48 -8.07 -3.00
CA SER A 37 13.72 -6.82 -3.00
C SER A 37 13.19 -6.45 -4.39
N ILE A 38 14.01 -6.60 -5.45
CA ILE A 38 13.57 -6.40 -6.83
C ILE A 38 12.47 -7.40 -7.19
N LYS A 39 12.65 -8.67 -6.84
CA LYS A 39 11.64 -9.71 -7.08
C LYS A 39 10.32 -9.38 -6.39
N ASN A 40 10.35 -8.97 -5.11
CA ASN A 40 9.16 -8.59 -4.37
C ASN A 40 8.47 -7.35 -4.97
N ARG A 41 9.23 -6.35 -5.40
CA ARG A 41 8.67 -5.18 -6.10
C ARG A 41 8.01 -5.56 -7.41
N ASN A 42 8.65 -6.42 -8.20
CA ASN A 42 8.07 -6.90 -9.46
C ASN A 42 6.77 -7.69 -9.22
N LYS A 43 6.72 -8.51 -8.17
CA LYS A 43 5.49 -9.20 -7.73
C LYS A 43 4.37 -8.23 -7.37
N THR A 44 4.66 -7.25 -6.53
CA THR A 44 3.68 -6.23 -6.17
C THR A 44 3.20 -5.46 -7.40
N GLN A 45 4.08 -5.13 -8.34
CA GLN A 45 3.68 -4.42 -9.56
C GLN A 45 2.78 -5.28 -10.47
N VAL A 46 3.12 -6.54 -10.71
CA VAL A 46 2.27 -7.42 -11.53
C VAL A 46 0.90 -7.66 -10.89
N GLU A 47 0.85 -7.73 -9.55
CA GLU A 47 -0.39 -7.81 -8.77
C GLU A 47 -1.25 -6.56 -8.94
N LEU A 48 -0.66 -5.36 -8.87
CA LEU A 48 -1.39 -4.10 -9.07
C LEU A 48 -1.94 -3.98 -10.49
N ILE A 49 -1.15 -4.34 -11.50
CA ILE A 49 -1.58 -4.36 -12.90
C ILE A 49 -2.76 -5.33 -13.08
N ALA A 50 -2.64 -6.56 -12.55
CA ALA A 50 -3.71 -7.54 -12.63
C ALA A 50 -4.99 -7.09 -11.94
N ASN A 51 -4.89 -6.54 -10.72
CA ASN A 51 -6.02 -6.05 -9.94
C ASN A 51 -6.73 -4.88 -10.62
N SER A 52 -5.98 -3.94 -11.19
CA SER A 52 -6.54 -2.82 -11.95
C SER A 52 -7.29 -3.32 -13.19
N ALA A 53 -6.63 -4.17 -13.98
CA ALA A 53 -7.19 -4.72 -15.21
C ALA A 53 -8.45 -5.54 -14.97
N ILE A 54 -8.48 -6.39 -13.94
CA ILE A 54 -9.62 -7.28 -13.69
C ILE A 54 -10.82 -6.51 -13.14
N LYS A 55 -10.59 -5.45 -12.36
CA LYS A 55 -11.64 -4.54 -11.91
C LYS A 55 -12.24 -3.78 -13.08
N SER A 56 -11.40 -3.29 -14.00
CA SER A 56 -11.87 -2.63 -15.22
C SER A 56 -12.66 -3.60 -16.11
N LEU A 57 -12.21 -4.86 -16.24
CA LEU A 57 -12.94 -5.89 -16.98
C LEU A 57 -14.27 -6.25 -16.32
N ALA A 58 -14.30 -6.38 -14.99
CA ALA A 58 -15.52 -6.66 -14.24
C ALA A 58 -16.52 -5.50 -14.39
N GLY A 59 -16.07 -4.25 -14.22
CA GLY A 59 -16.90 -3.07 -14.42
C GLY A 59 -17.48 -2.98 -15.84
N ALA A 60 -16.70 -3.36 -16.86
CA ALA A 60 -17.20 -3.44 -18.23
C ALA A 60 -18.30 -4.51 -18.44
N ILE A 61 -18.33 -5.56 -17.62
CA ILE A 61 -19.39 -6.59 -17.63
C ILE A 61 -20.61 -6.12 -16.82
N GLU A 62 -20.39 -5.39 -15.72
CA GLU A 62 -21.46 -4.80 -14.90
C GLU A 62 -22.21 -3.68 -15.63
N ASN A 63 -21.51 -2.93 -16.50
CA ASN A 63 -22.06 -1.83 -17.27
C ASN A 63 -22.83 -2.31 -18.53
N ASP A 64 -24.15 -2.07 -18.54
CA ASP A 64 -25.09 -2.66 -19.50
C ASP A 64 -24.94 -2.17 -20.96
N GLU A 65 -24.28 -1.02 -21.18
CA GLU A 65 -24.10 -0.45 -22.52
C GLU A 65 -23.15 -1.26 -23.43
N ASN A 66 -22.21 -2.02 -22.84
CA ASN A 66 -21.26 -2.88 -23.56
C ASN A 66 -21.32 -4.37 -23.13
N SER A 67 -22.16 -4.69 -22.13
CA SER A 67 -22.28 -6.01 -21.50
C SER A 67 -22.58 -7.13 -22.52
N SER A 68 -23.47 -6.84 -23.48
CA SER A 68 -23.96 -7.82 -24.46
C SER A 68 -22.89 -8.37 -25.41
N GLN A 69 -21.79 -7.65 -25.62
CA GLN A 69 -20.65 -8.13 -26.43
C GLN A 69 -19.63 -8.93 -25.61
N LEU A 70 -19.60 -8.72 -24.29
CA LEU A 70 -18.64 -9.32 -23.36
C LEU A 70 -19.20 -10.55 -22.63
N ILE A 71 -20.53 -10.70 -22.55
CA ILE A 71 -21.19 -11.82 -21.89
C ILE A 71 -21.43 -12.96 -22.89
N PRO A 72 -20.72 -14.10 -22.80
CA PRO A 72 -21.02 -15.26 -23.63
C PRO A 72 -22.35 -15.92 -23.26
N ASP A 73 -22.90 -16.71 -24.17
CA ASP A 73 -24.00 -17.63 -23.84
C ASP A 73 -23.57 -18.61 -22.74
N THR A 74 -24.54 -19.14 -22.01
CA THR A 74 -24.30 -20.15 -20.96
C THR A 74 -23.50 -21.34 -21.49
N GLY A 75 -22.42 -21.69 -20.80
CA GLY A 75 -21.48 -22.75 -21.18
C GLY A 75 -20.41 -22.34 -22.19
N LYS A 76 -20.45 -21.11 -22.71
CA LYS A 76 -19.46 -20.60 -23.67
C LYS A 76 -18.42 -19.70 -23.02
N GLN A 77 -17.30 -19.55 -23.73
CA GLN A 77 -16.19 -18.68 -23.38
C GLN A 77 -15.91 -17.72 -24.54
N ILE A 78 -15.59 -16.48 -24.21
CA ILE A 78 -14.92 -15.56 -25.14
C ILE A 78 -13.49 -15.28 -24.68
N ASN A 79 -12.61 -15.08 -25.66
CA ASN A 79 -11.25 -14.60 -25.44
C ASN A 79 -11.20 -13.15 -25.90
N VAL A 80 -10.76 -12.25 -25.03
CA VAL A 80 -10.59 -10.84 -25.39
C VAL A 80 -9.18 -10.66 -25.94
N SER A 81 -9.08 -10.18 -27.18
CA SER A 81 -7.86 -10.18 -27.98
C SER A 81 -6.81 -9.18 -27.49
N LYS A 82 -7.22 -8.08 -26.86
CA LYS A 82 -6.32 -7.10 -26.25
C LYS A 82 -7.07 -6.16 -25.31
N MET A 83 -6.47 -5.82 -24.18
CA MET A 83 -6.88 -4.69 -23.34
C MET A 83 -5.74 -3.67 -23.37
N GLU A 84 -6.05 -2.41 -23.68
CA GLU A 84 -5.04 -1.35 -23.64
C GLU A 84 -4.76 -1.02 -22.17
N CYS A 85 -3.56 -1.37 -21.71
CA CYS A 85 -3.07 -0.93 -20.42
C CYS A 85 -2.59 0.52 -20.59
N SER A 86 -3.11 1.47 -19.80
CA SER A 86 -2.66 2.87 -19.86
C SER A 86 -1.24 3.06 -19.31
N VAL A 87 -0.61 2.00 -18.78
CA VAL A 87 0.70 2.05 -18.11
C VAL A 87 1.80 1.41 -18.98
N PRO A 88 2.96 2.06 -19.20
CA PRO A 88 3.96 1.64 -20.20
C PRO A 88 4.75 0.36 -19.87
N TYR A 89 4.54 -0.29 -18.72
CA TYR A 89 5.56 -1.17 -18.15
C TYR A 89 5.15 -2.65 -17.94
N GLY A 90 3.91 -3.04 -18.25
CA GLY A 90 3.49 -4.45 -18.18
C GLY A 90 2.49 -4.82 -19.27
N THR A 91 2.22 -6.12 -19.44
CA THR A 91 1.30 -6.63 -20.45
C THR A 91 0.17 -7.44 -19.83
N ILE A 92 -1.01 -7.36 -20.43
CA ILE A 92 -2.16 -8.19 -20.08
C ILE A 92 -2.39 -9.18 -21.22
N SER A 93 -2.57 -10.44 -20.87
CA SER A 93 -2.78 -11.54 -21.81
C SER A 93 -3.80 -12.54 -21.25
N ASN A 94 -4.18 -13.52 -22.07
CA ASN A 94 -5.07 -14.62 -21.67
C ASN A 94 -6.37 -14.16 -21.01
N ILE A 95 -6.94 -13.05 -21.49
CA ILE A 95 -8.20 -12.51 -21.00
C ILE A 95 -9.33 -13.43 -21.47
N LYS A 96 -10.06 -14.00 -20.52
CA LYS A 96 -11.11 -14.99 -20.75
C LYS A 96 -12.34 -14.60 -19.94
N ILE A 97 -13.51 -14.68 -20.55
CA ILE A 97 -14.79 -14.55 -19.86
C ILE A 97 -15.56 -15.84 -20.13
N ASN A 98 -15.96 -16.54 -19.08
CA ASN A 98 -16.67 -17.81 -19.15
C ASN A 98 -17.97 -17.72 -18.37
N ARG A 99 -19.11 -17.91 -19.04
CA ARG A 99 -20.41 -18.02 -18.38
C ARG A 99 -20.66 -19.47 -18.00
N LYS A 100 -20.36 -19.84 -16.76
CA LYS A 100 -20.47 -21.21 -16.26
C LYS A 100 -21.91 -21.65 -16.06
N LYS A 101 -22.76 -20.74 -15.56
CA LYS A 101 -24.19 -20.93 -15.32
C LYS A 101 -24.96 -19.71 -15.80
N GLU A 102 -26.28 -19.79 -15.82
CA GLU A 102 -27.15 -18.67 -16.19
C GLU A 102 -26.79 -17.40 -15.42
N ASN A 103 -26.59 -17.52 -14.10
CA ASN A 103 -26.30 -16.39 -13.22
C ASN A 103 -24.84 -16.37 -12.72
N LEU A 104 -23.88 -17.00 -13.42
CA LEU A 104 -22.48 -17.04 -12.99
C LEU A 104 -21.51 -16.86 -14.16
N ILE A 105 -20.73 -15.78 -14.10
CA ILE A 105 -19.60 -15.50 -14.97
C ILE A 105 -18.30 -15.58 -14.18
N ILE A 106 -17.29 -16.18 -14.80
CA ILE A 106 -15.91 -16.18 -14.33
C ILE A 106 -15.08 -15.47 -15.40
N ALA A 107 -14.60 -14.27 -15.07
CA ALA A 107 -13.61 -13.57 -15.87
C ALA A 107 -12.21 -13.85 -15.32
N SER A 108 -11.21 -13.96 -16.18
CA SER A 108 -9.82 -14.13 -15.77
C SER A 108 -8.88 -13.44 -16.73
N LEU A 109 -7.76 -12.96 -16.22
CA LEU A 109 -6.66 -12.43 -17.04
C LEU A 109 -5.32 -12.74 -16.40
N LYS A 110 -4.27 -12.67 -17.21
CA LYS A 110 -2.89 -12.82 -16.79
C LYS A 110 -2.14 -11.52 -17.05
N ALA A 111 -1.62 -10.91 -16.00
CA ALA A 111 -0.66 -9.82 -16.10
C ALA A 111 0.77 -10.36 -16.10
N ASN A 112 1.67 -9.66 -16.80
CA ASN A 112 3.09 -9.91 -16.81
C ASN A 112 3.85 -8.59 -16.58
N TYR A 113 4.88 -8.65 -15.73
CA TYR A 113 5.81 -7.57 -15.47
C TYR A 113 7.21 -8.14 -15.22
N HIS A 114 8.17 -7.83 -16.10
CA HIS A 114 9.47 -8.51 -16.12
C HIS A 114 9.32 -10.04 -16.13
N ASP A 115 9.97 -10.75 -15.19
CA ASP A 115 9.95 -12.21 -15.07
C ASP A 115 8.80 -12.72 -14.17
N GLU A 116 7.92 -11.84 -13.68
CA GLU A 116 6.81 -12.19 -12.81
C GLU A 116 5.49 -12.18 -13.59
N ASP A 117 4.67 -13.19 -13.30
CA ASP A 117 3.36 -13.42 -13.89
C ASP A 117 2.32 -13.51 -12.79
N TYR A 118 1.15 -12.91 -13.00
CA TYR A 118 0.04 -12.99 -12.04
C TYR A 118 -1.27 -13.23 -12.75
N THR A 119 -2.00 -14.26 -12.35
CA THR A 119 -3.33 -14.57 -12.88
C THR A 119 -4.37 -14.29 -11.80
N ILE A 120 -5.41 -13.57 -12.19
CA ILE A 120 -6.51 -13.20 -11.31
C ILE A 120 -7.84 -13.54 -11.96
N TYR A 121 -8.80 -13.87 -11.12
CA TYR A 121 -10.15 -14.26 -11.47
C TYR A 121 -11.14 -13.29 -10.82
N ALA A 122 -12.19 -12.92 -11.54
CA ALA A 122 -13.35 -12.22 -11.01
C ALA A 122 -14.58 -13.11 -11.18
N TYR A 123 -15.38 -13.18 -10.14
CA TYR A 123 -16.63 -13.92 -10.12
C TYR A 123 -17.79 -12.93 -10.09
N LEU A 124 -18.65 -13.03 -11.09
CA LEU A 124 -19.81 -12.18 -11.23
C LEU A 124 -21.07 -13.01 -11.18
N THR A 125 -22.04 -12.56 -10.39
CA THR A 125 -23.37 -13.17 -10.29
C THR A 125 -24.44 -12.23 -10.80
N GLN A 126 -25.52 -12.78 -11.36
CA GLN A 126 -26.65 -11.98 -11.82
C GLN A 126 -27.77 -11.97 -10.78
N SER A 127 -28.26 -10.78 -10.41
CA SER A 127 -29.49 -10.55 -9.65
C SER A 127 -30.27 -9.41 -10.32
N ASP A 128 -31.59 -9.53 -10.43
CA ASP A 128 -32.45 -8.49 -11.01
C ASP A 128 -32.00 -8.03 -12.41
N ASN A 129 -31.56 -8.98 -13.24
CA ASN A 129 -30.97 -8.78 -14.57
C ASN A 129 -29.64 -8.01 -14.60
N GLN A 130 -29.08 -7.60 -13.47
CA GLN A 130 -27.79 -6.91 -13.40
C GLN A 130 -26.69 -7.86 -12.95
N TRP A 131 -25.53 -7.80 -13.61
CA TRP A 131 -24.33 -8.49 -13.18
C TRP A 131 -23.63 -7.68 -12.09
N LYS A 132 -23.17 -8.37 -11.04
CA LYS A 132 -22.32 -7.78 -10.00
C LYS A 132 -21.18 -8.71 -9.66
N CYS A 133 -19.98 -8.17 -9.57
CA CYS A 133 -18.79 -8.83 -9.10
C CYS A 133 -18.90 -9.05 -7.59
N VAL A 134 -18.85 -10.30 -7.19
CA VAL A 134 -18.96 -10.70 -5.79
C VAL A 134 -17.60 -11.02 -5.17
N GLN A 135 -16.59 -11.33 -5.99
CA GLN A 135 -15.28 -11.73 -5.49
C GLN A 135 -14.16 -11.66 -6.55
N TYR A 136 -12.94 -11.39 -6.09
CA TYR A 136 -11.68 -11.64 -6.82
C TYR A 136 -10.88 -12.79 -6.17
N ASP A 137 -10.20 -13.62 -6.96
CA ASP A 137 -9.38 -14.76 -6.49
C ASP A 137 -8.14 -14.97 -7.38
N THR A 138 -7.17 -15.73 -6.90
CA THR A 138 -5.95 -16.14 -7.59
C THR A 138 -5.93 -17.62 -7.98
N ASN A 139 -6.81 -18.45 -7.39
CA ASN A 139 -6.75 -19.91 -7.53
C ASN A 139 -7.76 -20.50 -8.53
N GLY A 140 -8.71 -19.70 -9.04
CA GLY A 140 -9.55 -20.02 -10.20
C GLY A 140 -10.46 -21.26 -10.08
N ASN A 141 -10.54 -21.90 -8.92
CA ASN A 141 -11.13 -23.22 -8.74
C ASN A 141 -12.08 -23.31 -7.53
N ARG A 142 -12.93 -22.29 -7.36
CA ARG A 142 -13.92 -22.22 -6.28
C ARG A 142 -15.34 -22.39 -6.81
N ASP A 143 -16.12 -23.24 -6.15
CA ASP A 143 -17.57 -23.36 -6.35
C ASP A 143 -18.28 -22.22 -5.61
N ILE A 144 -19.05 -21.41 -6.34
CA ILE A 144 -19.93 -20.38 -5.77
C ILE A 144 -21.34 -20.96 -5.71
N SER A 145 -21.91 -21.01 -4.50
CA SER A 145 -23.33 -21.32 -4.31
C SER A 145 -24.17 -20.16 -4.82
N THR A 146 -25.08 -20.44 -5.75
CA THR A 146 -26.08 -19.49 -6.24
C THR A 146 -27.43 -20.00 -5.78
N ASP A 147 -27.76 -19.79 -4.50
CA ASP A 147 -29.05 -20.21 -3.95
C ASP A 147 -30.10 -19.15 -4.25
N SER A 148 -31.05 -19.51 -5.12
CA SER A 148 -32.26 -18.76 -5.42
C SER A 148 -33.43 -19.32 -4.60
N SER A 149 -33.73 -18.72 -3.45
CA SER A 149 -35.07 -18.76 -2.83
C SER A 149 -35.20 -17.73 -1.72
N SER A 150 -36.38 -17.08 -1.67
CA SER A 150 -36.68 -15.83 -0.98
C SER A 150 -37.03 -15.93 0.51
N ASN A 151 -37.18 -14.74 1.09
CA ASN A 151 -37.90 -14.33 2.31
C ASN A 151 -37.14 -14.33 3.64
N GLY A 152 -36.78 -13.12 4.07
CA GLY A 152 -36.41 -12.80 5.44
C GLY A 152 -36.20 -11.31 5.58
N ASN A 153 -37.28 -10.59 5.86
CA ASN A 153 -37.29 -9.17 6.25
C ASN A 153 -36.40 -9.00 7.49
N ASP A 154 -35.41 -8.12 7.46
CA ASP A 154 -35.14 -7.27 8.62
C ASP A 154 -34.56 -5.92 8.21
N SER A 155 -35.18 -4.91 8.81
CA SER A 155 -35.09 -3.49 8.55
C SER A 155 -33.72 -2.89 8.87
N GLY A 156 -33.24 -1.95 8.05
CA GLY A 156 -32.06 -1.17 8.46
C GLY A 156 -31.48 -0.17 7.47
N ASN A 157 -32.29 0.80 7.05
CA ASN A 157 -31.87 2.15 6.65
C ASN A 157 -31.48 2.43 5.18
N ASN A 158 -32.03 3.55 4.73
CA ASN A 158 -32.12 4.11 3.39
C ASN A 158 -30.81 4.83 2.98
N GLY A 159 -30.43 4.80 1.70
CA GLY A 159 -29.30 5.58 1.21
C GLY A 159 -28.94 5.42 -0.27
N SER A 160 -29.71 6.10 -1.13
CA SER A 160 -29.42 6.55 -2.51
C SER A 160 -28.90 5.54 -3.54
N THR A 161 -29.77 5.25 -4.51
CA THR A 161 -29.40 4.98 -5.90
C THR A 161 -28.68 6.19 -6.48
N ASP A 162 -27.41 6.06 -6.86
CA ASP A 162 -26.81 6.91 -7.88
C ASP A 162 -25.98 6.03 -8.83
N ASN A 163 -26.49 5.96 -10.04
CA ASN A 163 -25.83 5.54 -11.26
C ASN A 163 -24.77 6.60 -11.56
N ASP A 164 -23.48 6.28 -11.51
CA ASP A 164 -22.46 7.07 -12.19
C ASP A 164 -21.29 6.18 -12.63
N ASN A 165 -21.01 6.30 -13.91
CA ASN A 165 -20.03 5.57 -14.69
C ASN A 165 -18.65 6.21 -14.45
N ASP A 166 -17.91 5.80 -13.41
CA ASP A 166 -16.59 6.39 -13.11
C ASP A 166 -15.57 5.34 -12.64
N ASN A 167 -14.31 5.51 -13.07
CA ASN A 167 -13.12 4.71 -12.76
C ASN A 167 -12.68 4.78 -11.26
N ASN A 168 -13.62 4.75 -10.31
CA ASN A 168 -13.35 5.02 -8.90
C ASN A 168 -13.06 3.74 -8.11
N ILE A 169 -11.81 3.59 -7.68
CA ILE A 169 -11.34 2.48 -6.86
C ILE A 169 -11.68 2.78 -5.40
N GLY A 170 -12.59 2.02 -4.78
CA GLY A 170 -12.77 2.07 -3.33
C GLY A 170 -11.42 1.92 -2.61
N LEU A 171 -11.16 2.77 -1.61
CA LEU A 171 -9.86 2.84 -0.95
C LEU A 171 -9.45 1.47 -0.39
N PRO A 172 -8.21 1.02 -0.61
CA PRO A 172 -7.77 -0.28 -0.16
C PRO A 172 -7.73 -0.34 1.38
N GLU A 173 -8.15 -1.47 1.93
CA GLU A 173 -8.06 -1.78 3.36
C GLU A 173 -6.91 -2.73 3.66
N GLY A 174 -6.30 -2.52 4.82
CA GLY A 174 -5.24 -3.33 5.37
C GLY A 174 -5.71 -4.38 6.36
N SER A 175 -4.80 -5.29 6.73
CA SER A 175 -5.00 -6.22 7.86
C SER A 175 -4.91 -5.52 9.22
N ASN A 176 -4.29 -4.35 9.27
CA ASN A 176 -4.13 -3.50 10.46
C ASN A 176 -4.03 -2.03 10.01
N ILE A 177 -4.00 -1.09 10.95
CA ILE A 177 -4.09 0.35 10.67
C ILE A 177 -2.87 0.84 9.89
N ALA A 178 -1.68 0.33 10.22
CA ALA A 178 -0.46 0.66 9.47
C ALA A 178 -0.51 0.13 8.03
N ASP A 179 -1.05 -1.07 7.80
CA ASP A 179 -1.24 -1.66 6.47
C ASP A 179 -2.33 -0.91 5.67
N THR A 180 -3.42 -0.48 6.31
CA THR A 180 -4.43 0.38 5.67
C THR A 180 -3.79 1.70 5.22
N LEU A 181 -3.01 2.33 6.11
CA LEU A 181 -2.31 3.56 5.78
C LEU A 181 -1.34 3.34 4.62
N ASP A 182 -0.52 2.29 4.67
CA ASP A 182 0.46 1.94 3.64
C ASP A 182 -0.18 1.79 2.26
N LYS A 183 -1.26 1.01 2.18
CA LYS A 183 -1.98 0.77 0.92
C LYS A 183 -2.60 2.04 0.36
N ARG A 184 -3.31 2.82 1.18
CA ARG A 184 -3.96 4.06 0.73
C ARG A 184 -2.94 5.12 0.33
N LEU A 185 -1.87 5.27 1.12
CA LEU A 185 -0.79 6.21 0.84
C LEU A 185 -0.04 5.82 -0.45
N THR A 186 0.23 4.54 -0.67
CA THR A 186 0.83 4.03 -1.91
C THR A 186 0.01 4.44 -3.13
N VAL A 187 -1.32 4.29 -3.08
CA VAL A 187 -2.21 4.71 -4.18
C VAL A 187 -2.04 6.21 -4.43
N MET A 188 -2.17 7.05 -3.40
CA MET A 188 -2.05 8.50 -3.52
C MET A 188 -0.68 8.95 -4.06
N LEU A 189 0.42 8.38 -3.54
CA LEU A 189 1.76 8.74 -3.96
C LEU A 189 2.09 8.22 -5.36
N ASN A 190 1.56 7.08 -5.78
CA ASN A 190 1.71 6.60 -7.16
C ASN A 190 0.99 7.51 -8.16
N GLN A 191 -0.15 8.10 -7.79
CA GLN A 191 -0.83 9.06 -8.65
C GLN A 191 -0.02 10.35 -8.83
N TYR A 192 0.72 10.79 -7.82
CA TYR A 192 1.52 12.02 -7.89
C TYR A 192 2.96 11.81 -8.43
N TYR A 193 3.68 10.81 -7.91
CA TYR A 193 5.09 10.54 -8.23
C TYR A 193 5.29 9.48 -9.33
N GLY A 194 4.24 8.72 -9.68
CA GLY A 194 4.28 7.62 -10.63
C GLY A 194 3.99 8.05 -12.08
N ASP A 195 3.04 7.38 -12.73
CA ASP A 195 2.80 7.47 -14.18
C ASP A 195 2.25 8.83 -14.63
N PHE A 196 1.65 9.58 -13.72
CA PHE A 196 1.11 10.92 -13.96
C PHE A 196 1.96 11.96 -13.24
N LYS A 197 3.15 12.27 -13.79
CA LYS A 197 3.94 13.45 -13.38
C LYS A 197 3.25 14.79 -13.72
N ASN A 198 1.93 14.78 -13.88
CA ASN A 198 1.10 15.93 -14.18
C ASN A 198 0.20 16.20 -12.97
N ILE A 199 0.48 17.32 -12.31
CA ILE A 199 -0.25 17.77 -11.14
C ILE A 199 -1.76 17.97 -11.40
N TYR A 200 -2.16 18.33 -12.61
CA TYR A 200 -3.59 18.47 -12.96
C TYR A 200 -4.32 17.13 -12.96
N THR A 201 -3.67 16.07 -13.48
CA THR A 201 -4.23 14.72 -13.46
C THR A 201 -4.36 14.17 -12.03
N PHE A 202 -3.37 14.46 -11.17
CA PHE A 202 -3.47 14.13 -9.75
C PHE A 202 -4.62 14.89 -9.07
N ILE A 203 -4.80 16.19 -9.36
CA ILE A 203 -5.87 17.01 -8.79
C ILE A 203 -7.24 16.48 -9.17
N ASP A 204 -7.44 16.11 -10.43
CA ASP A 204 -8.72 15.57 -10.91
C ASP A 204 -9.02 14.24 -10.21
N TRP A 205 -8.06 13.30 -10.19
CA TRP A 205 -8.19 12.04 -9.46
C TRP A 205 -8.50 12.26 -7.98
N TYR A 206 -7.79 13.19 -7.33
CA TYR A 206 -7.96 13.48 -5.91
C TYR A 206 -9.36 14.02 -5.62
N LYS A 207 -9.88 14.94 -6.44
CA LYS A 207 -11.25 15.45 -6.31
C LYS A 207 -12.28 14.32 -6.41
N ASP A 208 -12.08 13.38 -7.31
CA ASP A 208 -12.99 12.25 -7.48
C ASP A 208 -12.94 11.28 -6.29
N GLN A 209 -11.76 11.08 -5.67
CA GLN A 209 -11.64 10.36 -4.39
C GLN A 209 -12.39 11.09 -3.26
N CYS A 210 -12.28 12.41 -3.18
CA CYS A 210 -12.98 13.20 -2.16
C CYS A 210 -14.50 13.10 -2.30
N LYS A 211 -15.02 13.20 -3.53
CA LYS A 211 -16.45 13.02 -3.82
C LYS A 211 -16.94 11.64 -3.39
N TYR A 212 -16.19 10.59 -3.72
CA TYR A 212 -16.52 9.22 -3.32
C TYR A 212 -16.63 9.07 -1.81
N MET A 213 -15.75 9.74 -1.06
CA MET A 213 -15.78 9.74 0.41
C MET A 213 -16.85 10.68 1.01
N ASN A 214 -17.75 11.22 0.17
CA ASN A 214 -18.76 12.21 0.53
C ASN A 214 -18.17 13.45 1.22
N LYS A 215 -17.01 13.90 0.74
CA LYS A 215 -16.32 15.08 1.25
C LYS A 215 -16.33 16.19 0.22
N THR A 216 -16.90 17.32 0.62
CA THR A 216 -16.87 18.55 -0.16
C THR A 216 -15.50 19.20 -0.04
N THR A 217 -14.81 19.37 -1.17
CA THR A 217 -13.55 20.12 -1.21
C THR A 217 -13.65 21.28 -2.19
N ASP A 218 -13.37 22.51 -1.75
CA ASP A 218 -13.15 23.69 -2.61
C ASP A 218 -11.76 23.64 -3.28
N ALA A 219 -11.27 22.44 -3.62
CA ALA A 219 -9.87 22.11 -3.92
C ALA A 219 -9.34 22.63 -5.27
N ASN A 220 -9.98 23.63 -5.89
CA ASN A 220 -9.51 24.22 -7.14
C ASN A 220 -8.17 24.99 -7.01
N TYR A 221 -7.69 25.30 -5.80
CA TYR A 221 -6.52 26.18 -5.62
C TYR A 221 -5.38 25.67 -4.73
N ASN A 222 -5.57 24.64 -3.90
CA ASN A 222 -4.56 24.31 -2.87
C ASN A 222 -3.74 23.04 -3.10
N CYS A 223 -4.21 22.06 -3.87
CA CYS A 223 -3.44 20.83 -4.13
C CYS A 223 -2.20 21.10 -4.99
N ASP A 224 -2.30 21.97 -5.99
CA ASP A 224 -1.17 22.41 -6.82
C ASP A 224 -0.10 23.11 -5.97
N TRP A 225 -0.52 23.93 -5.01
CA TRP A 225 0.35 24.63 -4.07
C TRP A 225 1.01 23.70 -3.03
N TRP A 226 0.31 22.67 -2.57
CA TRP A 226 0.75 21.66 -1.60
C TRP A 226 1.95 20.84 -2.05
N PHE A 227 1.98 20.52 -3.34
CA PHE A 227 2.96 19.61 -3.92
C PHE A 227 4.12 20.31 -4.65
N ASN A 228 3.96 21.60 -5.00
CA ASN A 228 4.96 22.40 -5.72
C ASN A 228 5.84 23.28 -4.83
N ASN A 229 5.53 23.48 -3.54
CA ASN A 229 6.40 24.24 -2.63
C ASN A 229 7.42 23.36 -1.92
N SER A 230 8.68 23.78 -2.00
CA SER A 230 9.87 23.09 -1.47
C SER A 230 10.04 23.20 0.05
N GLU A 231 9.29 24.08 0.72
CA GLU A 231 9.23 24.19 2.17
C GLU A 231 7.96 23.50 2.69
N GLY A 232 8.11 22.40 3.44
CA GLY A 232 6.97 21.78 4.13
C GLY A 232 6.16 20.75 3.32
N SER A 233 6.75 20.14 2.29
CA SER A 233 6.10 19.12 1.45
C SER A 233 5.36 18.03 2.26
N ASP A 234 5.92 17.59 3.38
CA ASP A 234 5.32 16.53 4.21
C ASP A 234 4.01 16.95 4.88
N TYR A 235 3.93 18.17 5.43
CA TYR A 235 2.71 18.69 6.05
C TYR A 235 1.56 18.74 5.04
N HIS A 236 1.86 19.17 3.82
CA HIS A 236 0.85 19.31 2.78
C HIS A 236 0.37 17.97 2.22
N ILE A 237 1.27 17.00 2.05
CA ILE A 237 0.89 15.63 1.68
C ILE A 237 0.02 15.00 2.78
N LYS A 238 0.39 15.19 4.06
CA LYS A 238 -0.44 14.76 5.19
C LYS A 238 -1.82 15.42 5.17
N GLN A 239 -1.91 16.73 4.89
CA GLN A 239 -3.20 17.40 4.78
C GLN A 239 -4.08 16.84 3.65
N ALA A 240 -3.49 16.58 2.49
CA ALA A 240 -4.20 15.96 1.38
C ALA A 240 -4.68 14.54 1.75
N TYR A 241 -3.82 13.74 2.39
CA TYR A 241 -4.21 12.42 2.88
C TYR A 241 -5.37 12.51 3.89
N LEU A 242 -5.26 13.36 4.91
CA LEU A 242 -6.31 13.52 5.93
C LEU A 242 -7.64 13.94 5.32
N THR A 243 -7.60 14.87 4.37
CA THR A 243 -8.82 15.43 3.80
C THR A 243 -9.63 14.38 3.04
N CYS A 244 -9.02 13.45 2.27
CA CYS A 244 -9.81 12.53 1.43
C CYS A 244 -9.54 11.05 1.63
N MET A 245 -8.50 10.65 2.39
CA MET A 245 -8.17 9.25 2.67
C MET A 245 -8.58 8.80 4.07
N THR A 246 -9.13 9.71 4.90
CA THR A 246 -9.63 9.42 6.26
C THR A 246 -11.08 9.85 6.40
N GLN A 247 -11.81 9.39 7.41
CA GLN A 247 -13.19 9.86 7.64
C GLN A 247 -13.24 11.23 8.35
N ASN A 248 -12.42 11.41 9.40
CA ASN A 248 -12.55 12.54 10.34
C ASN A 248 -11.48 13.64 10.19
N ASN A 249 -10.74 13.66 9.07
CA ASN A 249 -9.58 14.55 8.87
C ASN A 249 -8.51 14.36 9.97
N GLN A 250 -8.39 13.13 10.46
CA GLN A 250 -7.47 12.73 11.49
C GLN A 250 -6.85 11.39 11.11
N PHE A 251 -5.59 11.22 11.49
CA PHE A 251 -4.92 9.93 11.41
C PHE A 251 -5.60 8.94 12.35
N ASP A 252 -5.59 7.67 11.96
CA ASP A 252 -6.17 6.61 12.77
C ASP A 252 -5.32 6.37 14.03
N LYS A 253 -6.02 6.14 15.14
CA LYS A 253 -5.38 5.82 16.42
C LYS A 253 -4.69 4.47 16.33
N LEU A 254 -3.47 4.36 16.84
CA LEU A 254 -2.73 3.11 16.99
C LEU A 254 -3.56 2.08 17.77
N GLU A 255 -3.49 0.83 17.34
CA GLU A 255 -4.26 -0.26 17.92
C GLU A 255 -3.96 -0.44 19.43
N ASP A 256 -5.02 -0.65 20.22
CA ASP A 256 -4.93 -0.72 21.68
C ASP A 256 -4.06 -1.90 22.16
N ASP A 257 -3.97 -2.98 21.38
CA ASP A 257 -3.13 -4.15 21.68
C ASP A 257 -1.63 -3.82 21.56
N ILE A 258 -1.24 -3.14 20.49
CA ILE A 258 0.12 -2.62 20.28
C ILE A 258 0.45 -1.61 21.37
N TYR A 259 -0.46 -0.66 21.63
CA TYR A 259 -0.30 0.34 22.68
C TYR A 259 -0.09 -0.29 24.08
N LYS A 260 -0.84 -1.35 24.40
CA LYS A 260 -0.68 -2.10 25.65
C LYS A 260 0.68 -2.82 25.72
N LYS A 261 1.08 -3.53 24.67
CA LYS A 261 2.38 -4.23 24.60
C LYS A 261 3.56 -3.30 24.87
N ILE A 262 3.46 -2.05 24.40
CA ILE A 262 4.47 -1.03 24.61
C ILE A 262 4.51 -0.56 26.07
N LYS A 263 3.35 -0.32 26.69
CA LYS A 263 3.28 0.03 28.12
C LYS A 263 3.93 -1.05 29.00
N ASP A 264 3.75 -2.32 28.63
CA ASP A 264 4.35 -3.45 29.33
C ASP A 264 5.89 -3.47 29.23
N GLN A 265 6.50 -2.77 28.26
CA GLN A 265 7.96 -2.62 28.15
C GLN A 265 8.56 -1.63 29.16
N ASN A 266 7.72 -0.91 29.92
CA ASN A 266 8.15 0.08 30.92
C ASN A 266 9.12 1.15 30.38
N ILE A 267 8.98 1.51 29.10
CA ILE A 267 9.75 2.55 28.44
C ILE A 267 9.19 3.93 28.85
N ILE A 268 10.07 4.90 29.12
CA ILE A 268 9.70 6.27 29.52
C ILE A 268 10.41 7.26 28.60
N PHE A 269 9.68 8.22 28.02
CA PHE A 269 10.22 9.20 27.08
C PHE A 269 10.40 10.59 27.70
N ASN A 270 11.65 10.97 28.00
CA ASN A 270 12.03 12.28 28.56
C ASN A 270 11.21 12.71 29.80
N ASP A 271 11.48 13.90 30.37
CA ASP A 271 11.13 14.35 31.74
C ASP A 271 9.64 14.36 32.17
N ASN A 272 8.71 13.79 31.40
CA ASN A 272 7.30 13.68 31.77
C ASN A 272 6.87 12.24 32.04
N LYS A 273 6.41 12.06 33.28
CA LYS A 273 6.06 10.84 34.04
C LYS A 273 5.06 9.86 33.39
N TYR A 274 4.55 10.08 32.18
CA TYR A 274 3.46 9.30 31.58
C TYR A 274 3.54 9.21 30.05
N TRP A 275 3.11 8.06 29.52
CA TRP A 275 2.80 7.90 28.09
C TRP A 275 1.67 8.83 27.67
N TYR A 276 1.74 9.34 26.43
CA TYR A 276 0.59 9.99 25.80
C TYR A 276 -0.58 9.02 25.78
N PRO A 277 -1.82 9.48 26.10
CA PRO A 277 -2.98 8.61 26.22
C PRO A 277 -3.28 7.89 24.91
N ASP A 278 -3.06 8.57 23.78
CA ASP A 278 -3.26 8.04 22.44
C ASP A 278 -2.04 8.32 21.57
N LEU A 279 -1.77 7.40 20.66
CA LEU A 279 -0.83 7.56 19.55
C LEU A 279 -1.61 7.35 18.26
N TYR A 280 -1.19 8.02 17.20
CA TYR A 280 -1.82 7.99 15.89
C TYR A 280 -0.79 7.57 14.84
N VAL A 281 -1.23 6.72 13.92
CA VAL A 281 -0.40 6.16 12.85
C VAL A 281 -0.30 7.20 11.73
N ASN A 282 0.90 7.74 11.56
CA ASN A 282 1.23 8.81 10.64
C ASN A 282 2.34 8.35 9.68
N PHE A 283 2.69 9.16 8.69
CA PHE A 283 3.72 8.87 7.72
C PHE A 283 4.61 10.08 7.47
N HIS A 284 5.83 9.86 7.02
CA HIS A 284 6.72 10.92 6.56
C HIS A 284 7.25 10.57 5.19
N VAL A 285 7.05 11.45 4.21
CA VAL A 285 7.58 11.30 2.86
C VAL A 285 8.99 11.90 2.81
N PHE A 286 9.97 11.07 2.46
CA PHE A 286 11.36 11.52 2.39
C PHE A 286 11.52 12.58 1.29
N PRO A 287 12.22 13.69 1.57
CA PRO A 287 12.54 14.69 0.57
C PRO A 287 13.29 14.08 -0.63
N ASN A 288 12.99 14.56 -1.84
CA ASN A 288 13.68 14.17 -3.09
C ASN A 288 13.72 12.65 -3.35
N SER A 289 12.74 11.90 -2.85
CA SER A 289 12.76 10.43 -2.86
C SER A 289 11.81 9.78 -3.86
N ASN A 290 11.07 10.58 -4.63
CA ASN A 290 9.96 10.14 -5.49
C ASN A 290 8.90 9.35 -4.71
N GLY A 291 8.42 9.93 -3.60
CA GLY A 291 7.34 9.34 -2.81
C GLY A 291 7.74 8.14 -1.96
N LYS A 292 9.03 7.94 -1.66
CA LYS A 292 9.38 6.99 -0.59
C LYS A 292 8.99 7.61 0.75
N TYR A 293 8.49 6.78 1.65
CA TYR A 293 8.05 7.23 2.97
C TYR A 293 8.41 6.19 4.03
N PHE A 294 8.16 6.54 5.28
CA PHE A 294 8.04 5.59 6.38
C PHE A 294 6.80 5.89 7.21
N ILE A 295 6.30 4.87 7.88
CA ILE A 295 5.14 4.94 8.76
C ILE A 295 5.64 4.95 10.21
N TYR A 296 5.04 5.79 11.02
CA TYR A 296 5.40 5.95 12.43
C TYR A 296 4.16 6.24 13.28
N ALA A 297 4.30 6.11 14.60
CA ALA A 297 3.25 6.56 15.51
C ALA A 297 3.69 7.78 16.32
N SER A 298 2.77 8.74 16.45
CA SER A 298 2.99 10.00 17.18
C SER A 298 1.76 10.45 17.97
N PRO A 299 1.89 11.34 18.96
CA PRO A 299 0.75 11.89 19.68
C PRO A 299 -0.13 12.84 18.84
N SER A 300 0.29 13.18 17.62
CA SER A 300 -0.45 14.08 16.73
C SER A 300 -1.41 13.30 15.85
N SER A 301 -2.71 13.59 15.98
CA SER A 301 -3.75 13.10 15.07
C SER A 301 -3.86 13.92 13.78
N GLY A 302 -3.21 15.07 13.71
CA GLY A 302 -3.27 15.99 12.56
C GLY A 302 -2.04 15.92 11.66
N ALA A 303 -2.00 16.79 10.65
CA ALA A 303 -0.90 16.86 9.69
C ALA A 303 0.39 17.48 10.24
N SER A 304 0.36 18.05 11.45
CA SER A 304 1.53 18.66 12.06
C SER A 304 2.64 17.63 12.30
N ASN A 305 3.87 18.05 12.05
CA ASN A 305 5.03 17.21 12.28
C ASN A 305 5.14 16.87 13.77
N GLY A 306 5.32 15.59 14.04
CA GLY A 306 5.27 15.01 15.38
C GLY A 306 6.61 14.39 15.79
N GLY A 307 6.71 14.07 17.08
CA GLY A 307 7.76 13.19 17.57
C GLY A 307 7.51 11.77 17.07
N VAL A 308 8.55 11.13 16.54
CA VAL A 308 8.57 9.72 16.16
C VAL A 308 8.87 8.89 17.40
N TYR A 309 7.87 8.14 17.87
CA TYR A 309 7.99 7.24 19.02
C TYR A 309 8.05 5.78 18.61
N LEU A 310 7.27 5.43 17.58
CA LEU A 310 7.30 4.11 16.98
C LEU A 310 7.56 4.22 15.48
N ILE A 311 8.20 3.21 14.91
CA ILE A 311 8.38 3.04 13.47
C ILE A 311 7.71 1.72 13.08
N TYR A 312 6.92 1.74 12.02
CA TYR A 312 6.43 0.53 11.38
C TYR A 312 7.37 0.15 10.25
N TYR A 313 7.95 -1.05 10.34
CA TYR A 313 8.89 -1.57 9.36
C TYR A 313 8.78 -3.08 9.28
N ASP A 314 8.76 -3.64 8.06
CA ASP A 314 8.70 -5.09 7.84
C ASP A 314 7.61 -5.79 8.67
N GLN A 315 6.38 -5.26 8.56
CA GLN A 315 5.17 -5.73 9.25
C GLN A 315 5.25 -5.75 10.77
N SER A 316 6.17 -4.98 11.36
CA SER A 316 6.40 -4.95 12.80
C SER A 316 6.54 -3.52 13.30
N TRP A 317 6.10 -3.29 14.54
CA TRP A 317 6.30 -2.03 15.24
C TRP A 317 7.61 -2.06 16.03
N TYR A 318 8.37 -0.97 15.96
CA TYR A 318 9.59 -0.75 16.73
C TYR A 318 9.42 0.51 17.56
N VAL A 319 9.60 0.41 18.87
CA VAL A 319 9.52 1.52 19.80
C VAL A 319 10.92 2.01 20.18
N THR A 320 11.14 3.32 20.24
CA THR A 320 12.37 3.89 20.79
C THR A 320 12.46 3.60 22.29
N LYS A 321 13.67 3.43 22.85
CA LYS A 321 13.87 3.11 24.28
C LYS A 321 14.09 4.33 25.16
N ASN A 322 14.64 5.41 24.60
CA ASN A 322 15.28 6.46 25.41
C ASN A 322 14.76 7.87 25.13
N LYS A 323 14.33 8.15 23.89
CA LYS A 323 13.91 9.50 23.48
C LYS A 323 13.00 9.46 22.27
N SER A 324 12.18 10.48 22.08
CA SER A 324 11.54 10.72 20.79
C SER A 324 12.56 11.20 19.75
N PHE A 325 12.29 10.86 18.49
CA PHE A 325 13.03 11.38 17.34
C PHE A 325 12.16 12.38 16.58
N ARG A 326 12.78 13.20 15.73
CA ARG A 326 12.06 14.01 14.74
C ARG A 326 11.98 13.25 13.43
N GLU A 327 10.95 13.52 12.64
CA GLU A 327 10.83 12.99 11.28
C GLU A 327 12.10 13.27 10.44
N SER A 328 12.65 14.48 10.57
CA SER A 328 13.87 14.92 9.90
C SER A 328 15.15 14.17 10.31
N ASP A 329 15.11 13.40 11.41
CA ASP A 329 16.26 12.57 11.81
C ASP A 329 16.43 11.36 10.87
N PHE A 330 15.40 11.04 10.08
CA PHE A 330 15.38 9.93 9.12
C PHE A 330 15.45 10.46 7.69
N LEU A 331 16.63 10.36 7.09
CA LEU A 331 16.92 10.94 5.78
C LEU A 331 16.40 10.12 4.60
N ASN A 332 16.26 8.80 4.78
CA ASN A 332 15.85 7.86 3.74
C ASN A 332 15.48 6.48 4.33
N VAL A 333 15.07 5.55 3.47
CA VAL A 333 14.72 4.17 3.86
C VAL A 333 15.88 3.44 4.56
N ASP A 334 17.13 3.67 4.16
CA ASP A 334 18.29 3.04 4.81
C ASP A 334 18.48 3.55 6.24
N SER A 335 18.19 4.84 6.49
CA SER A 335 18.22 5.40 7.85
C SER A 335 17.17 4.75 8.77
N ILE A 336 16.00 4.37 8.22
CA ILE A 336 14.98 3.61 8.96
C ILE A 336 15.49 2.21 9.26
N LYS A 337 16.01 1.51 8.26
CA LYS A 337 16.59 0.17 8.43
C LYS A 337 17.70 0.17 9.48
N ASN A 338 18.59 1.14 9.44
CA ASN A 338 19.67 1.30 10.41
C ASN A 338 19.14 1.62 11.81
N ALA A 339 18.09 2.45 11.93
CA ALA A 339 17.46 2.75 13.20
C ALA A 339 16.86 1.50 13.84
N VAL A 340 15.96 0.78 13.13
CA VAL A 340 15.30 -0.41 13.69
C VAL A 340 16.26 -1.59 13.92
N SER A 341 17.40 -1.61 13.24
CA SER A 341 18.48 -2.59 13.48
C SER A 341 19.31 -2.27 14.72
N ASN A 342 19.27 -1.03 15.23
CA ASN A 342 19.99 -0.63 16.43
C ASN A 342 19.20 -1.03 17.69
N THR A 343 19.45 -2.24 18.17
CA THR A 343 18.77 -2.83 19.33
C THR A 343 19.06 -2.09 20.64
N ASP A 344 20.07 -1.23 20.71
CA ASP A 344 20.33 -0.40 21.89
C ASP A 344 19.36 0.80 21.98
N GLN A 345 18.82 1.23 20.83
CA GLN A 345 17.93 2.38 20.74
C GLN A 345 16.48 1.99 20.45
N TRP A 346 16.26 0.91 19.71
CA TRP A 346 14.94 0.48 19.26
C TRP A 346 14.64 -0.93 19.76
N LEU A 347 13.39 -1.14 20.14
CA LEU A 347 12.86 -2.43 20.59
C LEU A 347 11.74 -2.85 19.64
N LYS A 348 11.84 -4.05 19.09
CA LYS A 348 10.73 -4.66 18.34
C LYS A 348 9.60 -5.04 19.30
N ILE A 349 8.37 -4.68 18.96
CA ILE A 349 7.16 -5.10 19.65
C ILE A 349 6.68 -6.40 19.01
N GLU A 350 6.64 -7.47 19.80
CA GLU A 350 6.14 -8.81 19.40
C GLU A 350 4.65 -8.96 19.66
#